data_AF-A0A814YHL0-F1
#
_entry.id   AF-A0A814YHL0-F1
#
_cell.length_a   1.000
_cell.length_b   1.000
_cell.length_c   1.000
_cell.angle_alpha   90.00
_cell.angle_beta   90.00
_cell.angle_gamma   90.00
#
_symmetry.space_group_name_H-M   'P 1'
#
loop_
_entity.id
_entity.type
_entity.pdbx_description
1 polymer ?
#
loop_
_entity_poly.entity_id
_entity_poly.type
_entity_poly.pdbx_seq_one_letter_code
_entity_poly.pdbx_strand_id
1 'polypeptide(L)'
;MSSLATIIKDDSLTSTLRIGFYSLAACSVVGLAAYVGYKAAGPNKTAHALQNRHPESNEQIEKVLESLRLDDEKLRHIMQLLEQEMDAGLSPATHKNADVKMFPTYVRNIADGSETGQVLALDLGGTNFRVLLVTLLPQSRVDLKSKIFVIPQSIMLGEGVNLFRHLADCLLDFMKKENILKTNIRYPLGFTFSFPCKQEGLASARLTSWTKGFTCAGVVNEDVVKLLQTAIDEKGINVQCVALVNDTVGTLMACAYKDPNTAIGLILGTGTNACYMEKIGRVGTWDGDYNEPKQVIINMEWGAFGNNNRLNHIRTKYDEEVDLSSVNPGKQIFEKMISGMYMGEIVRLIILDLMQQDLLFIGQRDGYGDYSTPLFTRGGFYTKFVSTVETDEGIAFANTRRVLEDIGIRNPTFDDCAIVQHICKNVSKRAARLAGASLAVIVNRINKPNITVGVDGSLYRYHPRFKRNMEKCMKTVVNKNIKFKLTLSDDGSGKGAALIAIVADRFQKQQLRSSFDENEDEEIREQFQKTAEDPTIPIPQATTSTLLRTLPSTCCF
;
A
#
# COMPACT_ATOMS: atom_id res chain seq x y z
N MET A 1 -35.63 -20.82 39.39
CA MET A 1 -36.60 -19.78 39.82
C MET A 1 -37.48 -20.23 40.98
N SER A 2 -38.00 -21.46 41.00
CA SER A 2 -38.83 -21.95 42.13
C SER A 2 -38.11 -21.89 43.49
N SER A 3 -36.81 -22.22 43.55
CA SER A 3 -36.04 -22.18 44.80
C SER A 3 -35.76 -20.76 45.34
N LEU A 4 -35.68 -19.74 44.47
CA LEU A 4 -35.46 -18.34 44.85
C LEU A 4 -36.75 -17.68 45.36
N ALA A 5 -37.89 -18.04 44.77
CA ALA A 5 -39.20 -17.56 45.21
C ALA A 5 -39.56 -18.02 46.64
N THR A 6 -39.08 -19.19 47.05
CA THR A 6 -39.26 -19.71 48.42
C THR A 6 -38.43 -18.94 49.44
N ILE A 7 -37.19 -18.54 49.09
CA ILE A 7 -36.30 -17.77 49.97
C ILE A 7 -36.81 -16.34 50.19
N ILE A 8 -37.39 -15.71 49.16
CA ILE A 8 -37.90 -14.33 49.24
C ILE A 8 -39.11 -14.20 50.20
N LYS A 9 -39.85 -15.29 50.46
CA LYS A 9 -41.03 -15.32 51.34
C LYS A 9 -40.72 -15.62 52.81
N ASP A 10 -39.46 -15.85 53.16
CA ASP A 10 -39.07 -16.13 54.55
C ASP A 10 -39.02 -14.82 55.37
N ASP A 11 -39.89 -14.70 56.37
CA ASP A 11 -40.06 -13.50 57.23
C ASP A 11 -38.92 -13.27 58.22
N SER A 12 -37.94 -14.17 58.28
CA SER A 12 -36.72 -13.99 59.06
C SER A 12 -35.63 -13.15 58.35
N LEU A 13 -35.79 -12.85 57.06
CA LEU A 13 -34.82 -12.08 56.27
C LEU A 13 -34.97 -10.57 56.45
N THR A 14 -33.86 -9.89 56.73
CA THR A 14 -33.82 -8.42 56.81
C THR A 14 -34.13 -7.78 55.44
N SER A 15 -34.75 -6.60 55.47
CA SER A 15 -35.20 -5.87 54.28
C SER A 15 -34.11 -5.66 53.23
N THR A 16 -32.86 -5.44 53.66
CA THR A 16 -31.69 -5.27 52.79
C THR A 16 -31.34 -6.54 52.00
N LEU A 17 -31.45 -7.71 52.63
CA LEU A 17 -31.18 -9.01 51.98
C LEU A 17 -32.27 -9.35 50.96
N ARG A 18 -33.54 -9.06 51.26
CA ARG A 18 -34.66 -9.23 50.31
C ARG A 18 -34.44 -8.40 49.04
N ILE A 19 -34.03 -7.14 49.15
CA ILE A 19 -33.71 -6.27 48.01
C ILE A 19 -32.56 -6.85 47.17
N GLY A 20 -31.52 -7.39 47.82
CA GLY A 20 -30.41 -8.07 47.13
C GLY A 20 -30.88 -9.27 46.29
N PHE A 21 -31.79 -10.09 46.82
CA PHE A 21 -32.35 -11.23 46.09
C PHE A 21 -33.28 -10.83 44.94
N TYR A 22 -34.09 -9.77 45.10
CA TYR A 22 -34.89 -9.22 44.01
C TYR A 22 -34.01 -8.70 42.85
N SER A 23 -32.90 -8.01 43.17
CA SER A 23 -31.94 -7.54 42.16
C SER A 23 -31.25 -8.71 41.42
N LEU A 24 -30.86 -9.78 42.13
CA LEU A 24 -30.28 -10.98 41.50
C LEU A 24 -31.29 -11.73 40.62
N ALA A 25 -32.55 -11.82 41.05
CA ALA A 25 -33.63 -12.41 40.26
C ALA A 25 -33.92 -11.57 39.00
N ALA A 26 -33.94 -10.25 39.11
CA ALA A 26 -34.13 -9.35 37.97
C ALA A 26 -32.97 -9.48 36.95
N CYS A 27 -31.71 -9.49 37.41
CA CYS A 27 -30.54 -9.70 36.54
C CYS A 27 -30.57 -11.05 35.82
N SER A 28 -31.04 -12.11 36.46
CA SER A 28 -31.12 -13.45 35.85
C SER A 28 -32.27 -13.59 34.86
N VAL A 29 -33.40 -12.89 35.08
CA VAL A 29 -34.50 -12.81 34.10
C VAL A 29 -34.08 -12.01 32.85
N VAL A 30 -33.39 -10.88 33.02
CA VAL A 30 -32.82 -10.10 31.91
C VAL A 30 -31.79 -10.90 31.13
N GLY A 31 -30.90 -11.63 31.82
CA GLY A 31 -29.93 -12.52 31.20
C GLY A 31 -30.57 -13.66 30.40
N LEU A 32 -31.66 -14.24 30.90
CA LEU A 32 -32.38 -15.31 30.21
C LEU A 32 -33.17 -14.78 29.00
N ALA A 33 -33.78 -13.61 29.10
CA ALA A 33 -34.46 -12.95 27.98
C ALA A 33 -33.46 -12.59 26.86
N ALA A 34 -32.26 -12.09 27.22
CA ALA A 34 -31.18 -11.83 26.29
C ALA A 34 -30.66 -13.12 25.63
N TYR A 35 -30.57 -14.22 26.38
CA TYR A 35 -30.13 -15.54 25.85
C TYR A 35 -31.18 -16.19 24.93
N VAL A 36 -32.47 -16.04 25.22
CA VAL A 36 -33.55 -16.53 24.36
C VAL A 36 -33.64 -15.70 23.07
N GLY A 37 -33.49 -14.37 23.16
CA GLY A 37 -33.32 -13.51 21.98
C GLY A 37 -32.09 -13.87 21.14
N TYR A 38 -30.98 -14.24 21.80
CA TYR A 38 -29.74 -14.69 21.16
C TYR A 38 -29.90 -15.99 20.34
N LYS A 39 -30.73 -16.93 20.79
CA LYS A 39 -30.97 -18.21 20.07
C LYS A 39 -31.94 -18.07 18.89
N ALA A 40 -32.84 -17.09 18.92
CA ALA A 40 -33.81 -16.84 17.86
C ALA A 40 -33.21 -16.09 16.65
N ALA A 41 -32.17 -15.28 16.88
CA ALA A 41 -31.50 -14.51 15.83
C ALA A 41 -30.48 -15.36 15.06
N GLY A 42 -30.89 -15.87 13.89
CA GLY A 42 -30.00 -16.46 12.89
C GLY A 42 -28.89 -15.53 12.38
N PRO A 43 -28.16 -15.86 11.29
CA PRO A 43 -26.88 -15.24 10.94
C PRO A 43 -26.89 -13.72 10.59
N ASN A 44 -28.03 -13.05 10.58
CA ASN A 44 -28.16 -11.60 10.39
C ASN A 44 -28.42 -10.86 11.72
N LYS A 45 -27.40 -10.82 12.58
CA LYS A 45 -27.49 -10.27 13.94
C LYS A 45 -27.51 -8.73 14.03
N THR A 46 -27.23 -8.01 12.93
CA THR A 46 -27.29 -6.54 12.88
C THR A 46 -28.72 -5.99 12.77
N ALA A 47 -29.67 -6.79 12.26
CA ALA A 47 -31.04 -6.33 12.00
C ALA A 47 -31.91 -6.22 13.27
N HIS A 48 -31.56 -6.96 14.33
CA HIS A 48 -32.40 -7.05 15.54
C HIS A 48 -32.18 -5.91 16.54
N ALA A 49 -31.06 -5.19 16.45
CA ALA A 49 -30.78 -4.02 17.29
C ALA A 49 -31.55 -2.75 16.83
N LEU A 50 -32.14 -2.76 15.64
CA LEU A 50 -32.86 -1.62 15.05
C LEU A 50 -34.35 -1.55 15.45
N GLN A 51 -34.82 -2.43 16.35
CA GLN A 51 -36.25 -2.66 16.61
C GLN A 51 -36.94 -1.65 17.53
N ASN A 52 -36.21 -0.73 18.17
CA ASN A 52 -36.78 0.24 19.13
C ASN A 52 -36.86 1.69 18.60
N ARG A 53 -36.48 1.94 17.34
CA ARG A 53 -36.66 3.24 16.66
C ARG A 53 -37.88 3.22 15.75
N HIS A 54 -38.44 4.41 15.48
CA HIS A 54 -39.48 4.56 14.47
C HIS A 54 -38.96 4.01 13.13
N PRO A 55 -39.70 3.11 12.43
CA PRO A 55 -39.24 2.46 11.19
C PRO A 55 -38.73 3.45 10.13
N GLU A 56 -39.32 4.64 10.09
CA GLU A 56 -38.95 5.74 9.18
C GLU A 56 -37.50 6.22 9.36
N SER A 57 -36.98 6.25 10.60
CA SER A 57 -35.60 6.67 10.87
C SER A 57 -34.58 5.67 10.33
N ASN A 58 -34.90 4.38 10.39
CA ASN A 58 -34.02 3.33 9.83
C ASN A 58 -34.01 3.38 8.30
N GLU A 59 -35.15 3.63 7.68
CA GLU A 59 -35.25 3.80 6.21
C GLU A 59 -34.42 5.00 5.73
N GLN A 60 -34.44 6.12 6.46
CA GLN A 60 -33.63 7.30 6.15
C GLN A 60 -32.12 7.01 6.25
N ILE A 61 -31.68 6.30 7.29
CA ILE A 61 -30.27 5.87 7.43
C ILE A 61 -29.88 4.94 6.28
N GLU A 62 -30.73 3.97 5.94
CA GLU A 62 -30.47 3.05 4.82
C GLU A 62 -30.36 3.78 3.49
N LYS A 63 -31.21 4.79 3.24
CA LYS A 63 -31.16 5.63 2.05
C LYS A 63 -29.83 6.41 1.94
N VAL A 64 -29.32 6.91 3.05
CA VAL A 64 -27.98 7.55 3.08
C VAL A 64 -26.89 6.55 2.68
N LEU A 65 -26.93 5.36 3.27
CA LEU A 65 -25.89 4.33 3.07
C LEU A 65 -26.02 3.57 1.76
N GLU A 66 -27.17 3.60 1.10
CA GLU A 66 -27.40 2.99 -0.21
C GLU A 66 -26.43 3.53 -1.26
N SER A 67 -26.11 4.83 -1.20
CA SER A 67 -25.15 5.49 -2.09
C SER A 67 -23.72 4.89 -2.01
N LEU A 68 -23.38 4.22 -0.90
CA LEU A 68 -22.09 3.55 -0.71
C LEU A 68 -22.07 2.13 -1.31
N ARG A 69 -23.22 1.58 -1.69
CA ARG A 69 -23.34 0.19 -2.15
C ARG A 69 -23.00 0.09 -3.64
N LEU A 70 -21.99 -0.71 -3.93
CA LEU A 70 -21.60 -1.07 -5.29
C LEU A 70 -22.10 -2.48 -5.59
N ASP A 71 -23.03 -2.61 -6.52
CA ASP A 71 -23.43 -3.89 -7.09
C ASP A 71 -22.38 -4.38 -8.12
N ASP A 72 -22.57 -5.61 -8.61
CA ASP A 72 -21.61 -6.23 -9.54
C ASP A 72 -21.63 -5.57 -10.93
N GLU A 73 -22.72 -4.91 -11.33
CA GLU A 73 -22.82 -4.20 -12.61
C GLU A 73 -21.98 -2.92 -12.58
N LYS A 74 -22.13 -2.10 -11.53
CA LYS A 74 -21.30 -0.91 -11.28
C LYS A 74 -19.83 -1.28 -11.21
N LEU A 75 -19.48 -2.38 -10.52
CA LEU A 75 -18.08 -2.84 -10.47
C LEU A 75 -17.54 -3.19 -11.85
N ARG A 76 -18.30 -3.92 -12.69
CA ARG A 76 -17.87 -4.25 -14.06
C ARG A 76 -17.71 -3.00 -14.91
N HIS A 77 -18.57 -1.99 -14.74
CA HIS A 77 -18.41 -0.71 -15.42
C HIS A 77 -17.12 0.01 -14.99
N ILE A 78 -16.83 0.07 -13.69
CA ILE A 78 -15.58 0.64 -13.16
C ILE A 78 -14.36 -0.10 -13.70
N MET A 79 -14.43 -1.44 -13.80
CA MET A 79 -13.36 -2.27 -14.38
C MET A 79 -13.09 -1.91 -15.84
N GLN A 80 -14.14 -1.71 -16.65
CA GLN A 80 -13.99 -1.29 -18.05
C GLN A 80 -13.36 0.10 -18.16
N LEU A 81 -13.79 1.04 -17.31
CA LEU A 81 -13.21 2.39 -17.28
C LEU A 81 -11.72 2.34 -16.90
N LEU A 82 -11.34 1.53 -15.92
CA LEU A 82 -9.94 1.38 -15.52
C LEU A 82 -9.09 0.78 -16.63
N GLU A 83 -9.57 -0.27 -17.32
CA GLU A 83 -8.84 -0.87 -18.45
C GLU A 83 -8.58 0.17 -19.56
N GLN A 84 -9.57 1.02 -19.85
CA GLN A 84 -9.42 2.12 -20.82
C GLN A 84 -8.39 3.17 -20.37
N GLU A 85 -8.37 3.53 -19.08
CA GLU A 85 -7.36 4.45 -18.54
C GLU A 85 -5.96 3.82 -18.54
N MET A 86 -5.84 2.51 -18.31
CA MET A 86 -4.59 1.77 -18.42
C MET A 86 -4.05 1.80 -19.86
N ASP A 87 -4.89 1.52 -20.85
CA ASP A 87 -4.50 1.59 -22.26
C ASP A 87 -4.14 3.02 -22.68
N ALA A 88 -4.88 4.02 -22.19
CA ALA A 88 -4.57 5.43 -22.42
C ALA A 88 -3.23 5.83 -21.79
N GLY A 89 -2.92 5.30 -20.60
CA GLY A 89 -1.64 5.51 -19.91
C GLY A 89 -0.46 4.87 -20.62
N LEU A 90 -0.64 3.73 -21.27
CA LEU A 90 0.43 3.02 -21.99
C LEU A 90 0.67 3.56 -23.41
N SER A 91 -0.28 4.31 -23.98
CA SER A 91 -0.19 4.85 -25.33
C SER A 91 0.48 6.24 -25.38
N PRO A 92 1.50 6.46 -26.22
CA PRO A 92 2.16 7.77 -26.34
C PRO A 92 1.22 8.92 -26.70
N ALA A 93 0.20 8.65 -27.52
CA ALA A 93 -0.76 9.66 -27.98
C ALA A 93 -1.62 10.21 -26.84
N THR A 94 -1.90 9.39 -25.82
CA THR A 94 -2.84 9.70 -24.74
C THR A 94 -2.19 9.85 -23.36
N HIS A 95 -0.96 9.35 -23.18
CA HIS A 95 -0.24 9.29 -21.90
C HIS A 95 -0.18 10.65 -21.16
N LYS A 96 0.02 11.74 -21.90
CA LYS A 96 0.08 13.10 -21.32
C LYS A 96 -1.20 13.44 -20.54
N ASN A 97 -2.35 13.07 -21.09
CA ASN A 97 -3.68 13.41 -20.55
C ASN A 97 -4.33 12.27 -19.75
N ALA A 98 -3.78 11.05 -19.79
CA ALA A 98 -4.27 9.93 -19.00
C ALA A 98 -4.11 10.19 -17.50
N ASP A 99 -5.10 9.79 -16.71
CA ASP A 99 -5.04 9.92 -15.24
C ASP A 99 -4.20 8.80 -14.63
N VAL A 100 -4.40 7.57 -15.09
CA VAL A 100 -3.58 6.42 -14.70
C VAL A 100 -2.33 6.43 -15.57
N LYS A 101 -1.19 6.77 -14.98
CA LYS A 101 0.02 7.10 -15.75
C LYS A 101 0.75 5.90 -16.31
N MET A 102 0.67 4.73 -15.67
CA MET A 102 1.27 3.50 -16.19
C MET A 102 2.77 3.66 -16.50
N PHE A 103 3.53 4.22 -15.56
CA PHE A 103 4.95 4.50 -15.73
C PHE A 103 5.78 3.21 -15.85
N PRO A 104 6.58 3.06 -16.92
CA PRO A 104 7.59 2.01 -17.00
C PRO A 104 8.67 2.20 -15.94
N THR A 105 9.00 1.14 -15.22
CA THR A 105 9.96 1.20 -14.09
C THR A 105 11.37 0.78 -14.46
N TYR A 106 11.58 0.35 -15.71
CA TYR A 106 12.82 -0.27 -16.20
C TYR A 106 13.21 -1.59 -15.49
N VAL A 107 12.38 -2.08 -14.55
CA VAL A 107 12.57 -3.39 -13.92
C VAL A 107 11.94 -4.46 -14.81
N ARG A 108 12.77 -5.23 -15.50
CA ARG A 108 12.35 -6.23 -16.51
C ARG A 108 12.39 -7.67 -16.02
N ASN A 109 13.18 -7.92 -14.98
CA ASN A 109 13.34 -9.24 -14.39
C ASN A 109 12.91 -9.23 -12.93
N ILE A 110 12.30 -10.34 -12.51
CA ILE A 110 12.00 -10.59 -11.10
C ILE A 110 13.17 -11.33 -10.45
N ALA A 111 13.31 -11.18 -9.14
CA ALA A 111 14.36 -11.87 -8.41
C ALA A 111 14.14 -13.39 -8.48
N ASP A 112 15.18 -14.17 -8.80
CA ASP A 112 15.09 -15.61 -9.04
C ASP A 112 15.66 -16.47 -7.90
N GLY A 113 16.21 -15.85 -6.87
CA GLY A 113 16.80 -16.53 -5.72
C GLY A 113 18.31 -16.78 -5.86
N SER A 114 18.90 -16.51 -7.02
CA SER A 114 20.36 -16.59 -7.25
C SER A 114 21.12 -15.38 -6.70
N GLU A 115 20.41 -14.37 -6.20
CA GLU A 115 20.99 -13.14 -5.70
C GLU A 115 21.74 -13.35 -4.37
N THR A 116 22.95 -12.83 -4.31
CA THR A 116 23.88 -12.89 -3.18
C THR A 116 24.64 -11.58 -3.07
N GLY A 117 24.95 -11.16 -1.86
CA GLY A 117 25.71 -9.94 -1.59
C GLY A 117 25.07 -9.06 -0.53
N GLN A 118 25.76 -7.96 -0.21
CA GLN A 118 25.28 -6.93 0.71
C GLN A 118 24.84 -5.70 -0.06
N VAL A 119 23.68 -5.18 0.29
CA VAL A 119 23.08 -4.00 -0.34
C VAL A 119 22.40 -3.15 0.72
N LEU A 120 22.45 -1.85 0.51
CA LEU A 120 21.71 -0.91 1.33
C LEU A 120 20.37 -0.61 0.65
N ALA A 121 19.33 -0.40 1.45
CA ALA A 121 18.06 0.12 0.94
C ALA A 121 17.59 1.29 1.80
N LEU A 122 17.06 2.32 1.15
CA LEU A 122 16.35 3.41 1.79
C LEU A 122 14.86 3.26 1.51
N ASP A 123 14.01 3.50 2.50
CA ASP A 123 12.56 3.53 2.33
C ASP A 123 11.99 4.81 2.92
N LEU A 124 11.62 5.73 2.01
CA LEU A 124 11.03 7.00 2.36
C LEU A 124 9.50 6.90 2.29
N GLY A 125 8.89 6.74 3.47
CA GLY A 125 7.44 6.77 3.64
C GLY A 125 6.90 8.17 3.99
N GLY A 126 5.63 8.22 4.40
CA GLY A 126 4.95 9.48 4.76
C GLY A 126 5.45 10.13 6.07
N THR A 127 5.91 9.35 7.04
CA THR A 127 6.32 9.86 8.37
C THR A 127 7.62 9.21 8.87
N ASN A 128 7.88 7.99 8.42
CA ASN A 128 9.05 7.21 8.80
C ASN A 128 9.98 7.07 7.61
N PHE A 129 11.26 7.27 7.86
CA PHE A 129 12.35 6.91 6.98
C PHE A 129 13.03 5.67 7.51
N ARG A 130 13.34 4.71 6.64
CA ARG A 130 14.08 3.51 7.04
C ARG A 130 15.36 3.37 6.25
N VAL A 131 16.41 2.98 6.96
CA VAL A 131 17.65 2.52 6.36
C VAL A 131 17.79 1.04 6.67
N LEU A 132 18.10 0.24 5.64
CA LEU A 132 18.25 -1.20 5.74
C LEU A 132 19.61 -1.63 5.17
N LEU A 133 20.26 -2.57 5.85
CA LEU A 133 21.31 -3.41 5.28
C LEU A 133 20.70 -4.79 5.04
N VAL A 134 20.63 -5.19 3.78
CA VAL A 134 20.12 -6.49 3.36
C VAL A 134 21.30 -7.33 2.89
N THR A 135 21.47 -8.49 3.51
CA THR A 135 22.46 -9.50 3.08
C THR A 135 21.71 -10.67 2.48
N LEU A 136 21.84 -10.84 1.17
CA LEU A 136 21.32 -11.99 0.45
C LEU A 136 22.35 -13.12 0.54
N LEU A 137 21.91 -14.26 1.06
CA LEU A 137 22.69 -15.45 1.28
C LEU A 137 22.22 -16.55 0.31
N PRO A 138 23.06 -17.57 0.05
CA PRO A 138 22.64 -18.74 -0.72
C PRO A 138 21.35 -19.38 -0.18
N GLN A 139 20.63 -20.08 -1.06
CA GLN A 139 19.34 -20.73 -0.78
C GLN A 139 18.23 -19.76 -0.34
N SER A 140 18.18 -18.58 -0.96
CA SER A 140 17.15 -17.56 -0.75
C SER A 140 17.01 -17.08 0.71
N ARG A 141 18.09 -17.17 1.50
CA ARG A 141 18.10 -16.66 2.87
C ARG A 141 18.44 -15.18 2.87
N VAL A 142 17.72 -14.41 3.70
CA VAL A 142 17.89 -12.96 3.81
C VAL A 142 18.17 -12.60 5.26
N ASP A 143 19.34 -12.01 5.51
CA ASP A 143 19.62 -11.34 6.79
C ASP A 143 19.35 -9.83 6.62
N LEU A 144 18.65 -9.26 7.59
CA LEU A 144 18.15 -7.89 7.51
C LEU A 144 18.44 -7.16 8.80
N LYS A 145 19.19 -6.07 8.68
CA LYS A 145 19.33 -5.07 9.73
C LYS A 145 18.64 -3.80 9.27
N SER A 146 17.88 -3.17 10.15
CA SER A 146 17.19 -1.93 9.80
C SER A 146 17.07 -0.98 10.96
N LYS A 147 16.93 0.30 10.63
CA LYS A 147 16.66 1.36 11.59
C LYS A 147 15.63 2.33 11.03
N ILE A 148 14.71 2.73 11.89
CA ILE A 148 13.69 3.74 11.60
C ILE A 148 14.16 5.09 12.13
N PHE A 149 13.97 6.12 11.31
CA PHE A 149 14.20 7.52 11.62
C PHE A 149 12.88 8.29 11.40
N VAL A 150 12.58 9.22 12.30
CA VAL A 150 11.44 10.12 12.14
C VAL A 150 11.91 11.33 11.35
N ILE A 151 11.16 11.70 10.31
CA ILE A 151 11.43 12.94 9.57
C ILE A 151 10.66 14.08 10.25
N PRO A 152 11.34 15.13 10.73
CA PRO A 152 10.66 16.28 11.29
C PRO A 152 9.75 16.96 10.26
N GLN A 153 8.59 17.44 10.69
CA GLN A 153 7.64 18.13 9.79
C GLN A 153 8.27 19.36 9.12
N SER A 154 9.17 20.06 9.81
CA SER A 154 9.92 21.19 9.24
C SER A 154 10.82 20.79 8.06
N ILE A 155 11.28 19.53 8.01
CA ILE A 155 12.04 18.99 6.86
C ILE A 155 11.09 18.61 5.73
N MET A 156 9.96 17.98 6.03
CA MET A 156 8.94 17.58 5.03
C MET A 156 8.31 18.77 4.29
N LEU A 157 8.28 19.93 4.94
CA LEU A 157 7.69 21.17 4.41
C LEU A 157 8.75 22.21 3.99
N GLY A 158 10.04 21.90 4.18
CA GLY A 158 11.15 22.84 3.95
C GLY A 158 11.77 22.75 2.55
N GLU A 159 13.04 23.13 2.44
CA GLU A 159 13.81 23.00 1.19
C GLU A 159 14.19 21.55 0.88
N GLY A 160 14.12 21.16 -0.39
CA GLY A 160 14.48 19.82 -0.86
C GLY A 160 15.89 19.40 -0.50
N VAL A 161 16.86 20.32 -0.60
CA VAL A 161 18.26 20.07 -0.21
C VAL A 161 18.37 19.61 1.24
N ASN A 162 17.56 20.17 2.14
CA ASN A 162 17.57 19.79 3.56
C ASN A 162 17.00 18.38 3.78
N LEU A 163 15.97 17.99 3.00
CA LEU A 163 15.46 16.63 3.02
C LEU A 163 16.56 15.63 2.63
N PHE A 164 17.18 15.79 1.46
CA PHE A 164 18.19 14.81 0.99
C PHE A 164 19.43 14.76 1.88
N ARG A 165 19.88 15.90 2.44
CA ARG A 165 20.94 15.91 3.47
C ARG A 165 20.56 15.14 4.72
N HIS A 166 19.32 15.31 5.20
CA HIS A 166 18.81 14.54 6.33
C HIS A 166 18.80 13.03 6.06
N LEU A 167 18.38 12.60 4.85
CA LEU A 167 18.42 11.19 4.46
C LEU A 167 19.86 10.64 4.46
N ALA A 168 20.82 11.41 3.94
CA ALA A 168 22.22 11.04 3.94
C ALA A 168 22.82 10.99 5.35
N ASP A 169 22.42 11.89 6.26
CA ASP A 169 22.82 11.85 7.68
C ASP A 169 22.29 10.59 8.39
N CYS A 170 21.03 10.22 8.15
CA CYS A 170 20.45 8.99 8.66
C CYS A 170 21.18 7.75 8.14
N LEU A 171 21.54 7.74 6.86
CA LEU A 171 22.34 6.67 6.25
C LEU A 171 23.72 6.57 6.92
N LEU A 172 24.43 7.68 7.08
CA LEU A 172 25.73 7.73 7.75
C LEU A 172 25.66 7.22 9.20
N ASP A 173 24.66 7.66 9.97
CA ASP A 173 24.42 7.20 11.34
C ASP A 173 24.19 5.68 11.42
N PHE A 174 23.40 5.14 10.49
CA PHE A 174 23.15 3.70 10.40
C PHE A 174 24.44 2.93 10.06
N MET A 175 25.20 3.37 9.06
CA MET A 175 26.45 2.70 8.67
C MET A 175 27.51 2.70 9.79
N LYS A 176 27.59 3.78 10.58
CA LYS A 176 28.44 3.86 11.78
C LYS A 176 28.02 2.81 12.82
N LYS A 177 26.72 2.75 13.14
CA LYS A 177 26.18 1.84 14.16
C LYS A 177 26.34 0.37 13.80
N GLU A 178 26.19 0.04 12.51
CA GLU A 178 26.36 -1.32 12.02
C GLU A 178 27.81 -1.71 11.72
N ASN A 179 28.78 -0.81 11.95
CA ASN A 179 30.21 -1.01 11.70
C ASN A 179 30.52 -1.42 10.24
N ILE A 180 29.85 -0.76 9.27
CA ILE A 180 30.00 -1.02 7.83
C ILE A 180 30.61 0.16 7.04
N LEU A 181 31.14 1.17 7.73
CA LEU A 181 31.95 2.22 7.08
C LEU A 181 33.33 1.67 6.70
N LYS A 182 33.40 1.02 5.54
CA LYS A 182 34.64 0.48 4.97
C LYS A 182 34.95 1.23 3.68
N THR A 183 36.11 1.88 3.61
CA THR A 183 36.50 2.71 2.45
C THR A 183 36.71 1.89 1.17
N ASN A 184 37.11 0.63 1.30
CA ASN A 184 37.36 -0.29 0.20
C ASN A 184 36.11 -1.05 -0.31
N ILE A 185 34.93 -0.82 0.26
CA ILE A 185 33.68 -1.47 -0.17
C ILE A 185 32.70 -0.39 -0.64
N ARG A 186 32.39 -0.40 -1.94
CA ARG A 186 31.25 0.33 -2.51
C ARG A 186 29.98 -0.45 -2.21
N TYR A 187 29.04 0.13 -1.48
CA TYR A 187 27.72 -0.46 -1.27
C TYR A 187 26.73 0.02 -2.34
N PRO A 188 26.10 -0.90 -3.12
CA PRO A 188 24.96 -0.52 -3.95
C PRO A 188 23.77 -0.14 -3.05
N LEU A 189 22.99 0.83 -3.51
CA LEU A 189 21.85 1.37 -2.79
C LEU A 189 20.58 1.32 -3.65
N GLY A 190 19.55 0.68 -3.14
CA GLY A 190 18.18 0.80 -3.66
C GLY A 190 17.42 1.88 -2.91
N PHE A 191 16.78 2.80 -3.61
CA PHE A 191 16.02 3.89 -3.01
C PHE A 191 14.53 3.70 -3.29
N THR A 192 13.78 3.23 -2.29
CA THR A 192 12.32 3.26 -2.34
C THR A 192 11.83 4.68 -2.10
N PHE A 193 11.31 5.29 -3.17
CA PHE A 193 10.80 6.65 -3.17
C PHE A 193 9.33 6.62 -3.62
N SER A 194 8.44 6.57 -2.63
CA SER A 194 7.02 6.27 -2.83
C SER A 194 6.21 7.52 -3.19
N PHE A 195 6.67 8.26 -4.19
CA PHE A 195 6.00 9.43 -4.76
C PHE A 195 5.87 9.28 -6.28
N PRO A 196 4.90 9.98 -6.91
CA PRO A 196 4.74 9.96 -8.35
C PRO A 196 5.99 10.47 -9.08
N CYS A 197 6.72 9.56 -9.74
CA CYS A 197 7.93 9.88 -10.49
C CYS A 197 7.82 9.42 -11.95
N LYS A 198 8.31 10.26 -12.86
CA LYS A 198 8.61 9.83 -14.24
C LYS A 198 10.02 9.25 -14.23
N GLN A 199 10.15 7.93 -14.27
CA GLN A 199 11.45 7.28 -14.42
C GLN A 199 12.02 7.52 -15.82
N GLU A 200 13.29 7.89 -15.88
CA GLU A 200 14.09 8.06 -17.11
C GLU A 200 15.16 6.95 -17.20
N GLY A 201 15.21 6.07 -16.20
CA GLY A 201 16.03 4.87 -16.14
C GLY A 201 15.85 4.15 -14.81
N LEU A 202 16.62 3.09 -14.58
CA LEU A 202 16.57 2.34 -13.32
C LEU A 202 17.07 3.19 -12.14
N ALA A 203 18.08 4.05 -12.37
CA ALA A 203 18.69 4.93 -11.37
C ALA A 203 18.48 6.42 -11.69
N SER A 204 17.37 6.78 -12.33
CA SER A 204 17.03 8.18 -12.62
C SER A 204 15.52 8.37 -12.71
N ALA A 205 15.00 9.36 -11.99
CA ALA A 205 13.60 9.74 -12.11
C ALA A 205 13.33 11.16 -11.65
N ARG A 206 12.43 11.84 -12.36
CA ARG A 206 11.95 13.16 -11.99
C ARG A 206 10.70 13.07 -11.15
N LEU A 207 10.69 13.74 -10.00
CA LEU A 207 9.48 13.89 -9.21
C LEU A 207 8.44 14.69 -9.99
N THR A 208 7.22 14.18 -10.10
CA THR A 208 6.13 14.89 -10.81
C THR A 208 5.28 15.74 -9.88
N SER A 209 5.00 15.26 -8.67
CA SER A 209 4.28 15.99 -7.65
C SER A 209 4.54 15.38 -6.26
N TRP A 210 4.46 16.22 -5.24
CA TRP A 210 4.47 15.73 -3.87
C TRP A 210 3.10 15.20 -3.44
N THR A 211 3.11 14.19 -2.58
CA THR A 211 1.92 13.60 -1.95
C THR A 211 2.21 13.35 -0.46
N LYS A 212 1.27 12.73 0.27
CA LYS A 212 1.50 12.23 1.65
C LYS A 212 1.98 13.32 2.65
N GLY A 213 1.64 14.58 2.40
CA GLY A 213 1.96 15.71 3.29
C GLY A 213 3.34 16.34 3.08
N PHE A 214 4.11 15.91 2.06
CA PHE A 214 5.35 16.57 1.67
C PHE A 214 5.06 17.78 0.77
N THR A 215 5.87 18.83 0.89
CA THR A 215 5.85 19.99 -0.01
C THR A 215 7.24 20.58 -0.22
N CYS A 216 8.29 19.74 -0.22
CA CYS A 216 9.66 20.23 -0.24
C CYS A 216 9.96 21.06 -1.51
N ALA A 217 10.42 22.30 -1.34
CA ALA A 217 10.73 23.21 -2.43
C ALA A 217 11.93 22.71 -3.26
N GLY A 218 11.94 23.00 -4.56
CA GLY A 218 13.07 22.70 -5.45
C GLY A 218 13.30 21.22 -5.78
N VAL A 219 12.29 20.34 -5.59
CA VAL A 219 12.41 18.89 -5.93
C VAL A 219 11.53 18.49 -7.11
N VAL A 220 10.38 19.13 -7.30
CA VAL A 220 9.49 18.81 -8.43
C VAL A 220 10.21 19.10 -9.75
N ASN A 221 10.16 18.14 -10.68
CA ASN A 221 10.90 18.07 -11.95
C ASN A 221 12.42 17.82 -11.85
N GLU A 222 12.97 17.69 -10.64
CA GLU A 222 14.37 17.34 -10.43
C GLU A 222 14.57 15.84 -10.30
N ASP A 223 15.78 15.37 -10.66
CA ASP A 223 16.16 13.96 -10.53
C ASP A 223 16.46 13.62 -9.07
N VAL A 224 15.56 12.87 -8.44
CA VAL A 224 15.65 12.53 -7.01
C VAL A 224 16.80 11.59 -6.69
N VAL A 225 17.27 10.80 -7.66
CA VAL A 225 18.45 9.94 -7.49
C VAL A 225 19.70 10.81 -7.46
N LYS A 226 19.78 11.80 -8.36
CA LYS A 226 20.91 12.74 -8.37
C LYS A 226 20.96 13.58 -7.09
N LEU A 227 19.82 14.11 -6.63
CA LEU A 227 19.73 14.86 -5.37
C LEU A 227 20.21 14.03 -4.17
N LEU A 228 19.76 12.76 -4.08
CA LEU A 228 20.22 11.85 -3.05
C LEU A 228 21.71 11.54 -3.18
N GLN A 229 22.21 11.23 -4.38
CA GLN A 229 23.62 10.90 -4.60
C GLN A 229 24.53 12.08 -4.23
N THR A 230 24.18 13.30 -4.63
CA THR A 230 24.92 14.51 -4.21
C THR A 230 24.98 14.64 -2.70
N ALA A 231 23.85 14.42 -1.99
CA ALA A 231 23.83 14.48 -0.54
C ALA A 231 24.66 13.35 0.13
N ILE A 232 24.74 12.17 -0.48
CA ILE A 232 25.59 11.05 -0.02
C ILE A 232 27.07 11.38 -0.22
N ASP A 233 27.43 11.92 -1.38
CA ASP A 233 28.80 12.30 -1.72
C ASP A 233 29.33 13.39 -0.77
N GLU A 234 28.49 14.37 -0.41
CA GLU A 234 28.80 15.38 0.62
C GLU A 234 29.17 14.77 1.99
N LYS A 235 28.72 13.55 2.30
CA LYS A 235 29.07 12.84 3.55
C LYS A 235 30.36 12.03 3.45
N GLY A 236 30.94 11.88 2.26
CA GLY A 236 32.18 11.13 2.03
C GLY A 236 32.06 9.63 2.26
N ILE A 237 30.88 9.02 2.08
CA ILE A 237 30.66 7.57 2.22
C ILE A 237 30.62 6.87 0.86
N ASN A 238 31.18 5.66 0.78
CA ASN A 238 31.26 4.88 -0.46
C ASN A 238 29.95 4.11 -0.75
N VAL A 239 28.90 4.85 -1.06
CA VAL A 239 27.56 4.34 -1.39
C VAL A 239 27.10 4.92 -2.71
N GLN A 240 26.53 4.10 -3.59
CA GLN A 240 26.00 4.60 -4.86
C GLN A 240 24.57 4.10 -5.09
N CYS A 241 23.66 5.04 -5.36
CA CYS A 241 22.29 4.73 -5.72
C CYS A 241 22.24 4.14 -7.14
N VAL A 242 21.85 2.86 -7.22
CA VAL A 242 21.80 2.09 -8.48
C VAL A 242 20.37 1.76 -8.93
N ALA A 243 19.38 2.02 -8.08
CA ALA A 243 17.99 1.80 -8.40
C ALA A 243 17.08 2.74 -7.60
N LEU A 244 16.12 3.37 -8.28
CA LEU A 244 14.95 3.99 -7.69
C LEU A 244 13.75 3.06 -7.85
N VAL A 245 12.96 2.93 -6.79
CA VAL A 245 11.90 1.92 -6.70
C VAL A 245 10.64 2.55 -6.10
N ASN A 246 9.47 2.26 -6.67
CA ASN A 246 8.19 2.57 -6.03
C ASN A 246 7.84 1.46 -5.01
N ASP A 247 7.19 1.80 -3.89
CA ASP A 247 6.80 0.82 -2.86
C ASP A 247 6.02 -0.38 -3.40
N THR A 248 5.15 -0.18 -4.39
CA THR A 248 4.44 -1.29 -5.06
C THR A 248 5.41 -2.25 -5.76
N VAL A 249 6.42 -1.71 -6.47
CA VAL A 249 7.44 -2.48 -7.19
C VAL A 249 8.32 -3.23 -6.22
N GLY A 250 8.73 -2.59 -5.13
CA GLY A 250 9.44 -3.26 -4.04
C GLY A 250 8.63 -4.42 -3.46
N THR A 251 7.34 -4.18 -3.19
CA THR A 251 6.41 -5.20 -2.67
C THR A 251 6.26 -6.38 -3.63
N LEU A 252 6.16 -6.13 -4.93
CA LEU A 252 6.16 -7.18 -5.96
C LEU A 252 7.46 -7.99 -5.87
N MET A 253 8.62 -7.34 -5.88
CA MET A 253 9.92 -8.00 -5.90
C MET A 253 10.20 -8.83 -4.64
N ALA A 254 9.87 -8.29 -3.46
CA ALA A 254 10.02 -9.00 -2.20
C ALA A 254 9.12 -10.25 -2.13
N CYS A 255 7.91 -10.18 -2.70
CA CYS A 255 7.01 -11.33 -2.79
C CYS A 255 7.47 -12.33 -3.85
N ALA A 256 7.96 -11.86 -5.01
CA ALA A 256 8.48 -12.69 -6.09
C ALA A 256 9.65 -13.56 -5.66
N TYR A 257 10.51 -13.05 -4.77
CA TYR A 257 11.63 -13.80 -4.19
C TYR A 257 11.19 -15.07 -3.41
N LYS A 258 9.94 -15.12 -2.93
CA LYS A 258 9.37 -16.27 -2.22
C LYS A 258 8.40 -17.08 -3.08
N ASP A 259 7.74 -16.44 -4.04
CA ASP A 259 6.72 -17.07 -4.90
C ASP A 259 6.91 -16.58 -6.35
N PRO A 260 7.44 -17.42 -7.26
CA PRO A 260 7.72 -17.04 -8.64
C PRO A 260 6.45 -16.75 -9.47
N ASN A 261 5.26 -17.08 -8.98
CA ASN A 261 4.00 -16.68 -9.62
C ASN A 261 3.61 -15.22 -9.34
N THR A 262 4.40 -14.50 -8.55
CA THR A 262 4.12 -13.11 -8.21
C THR A 262 4.25 -12.24 -9.47
N ALA A 263 3.16 -11.55 -9.81
CA ALA A 263 3.12 -10.66 -10.98
C ALA A 263 2.53 -9.28 -10.68
N ILE A 264 2.07 -9.05 -9.44
CA ILE A 264 1.41 -7.82 -9.02
C ILE A 264 1.93 -7.43 -7.63
N GLY A 265 2.24 -6.16 -7.44
CA GLY A 265 2.47 -5.53 -6.14
C GLY A 265 1.37 -4.54 -5.84
N LEU A 266 0.80 -4.62 -4.63
CA LEU A 266 -0.34 -3.80 -4.20
C LEU A 266 -0.02 -3.13 -2.87
N ILE A 267 -0.26 -1.82 -2.80
CA ILE A 267 -0.22 -1.05 -1.56
C ILE A 267 -1.64 -0.63 -1.18
N LEU A 268 -2.02 -0.96 0.05
CA LEU A 268 -3.27 -0.57 0.70
C LEU A 268 -2.97 -0.10 2.13
N GLY A 269 -2.62 1.17 2.27
CA GLY A 269 -2.19 1.79 3.53
C GLY A 269 -2.71 3.22 3.64
N THR A 270 -1.83 4.17 3.98
CA THR A 270 -2.14 5.61 3.94
C THR A 270 -2.62 6.04 2.55
N GLY A 271 -1.97 5.53 1.50
CA GLY A 271 -2.41 5.65 0.12
C GLY A 271 -2.82 4.30 -0.47
N THR A 272 -3.15 4.29 -1.76
CA THR A 272 -3.27 3.04 -2.53
C THR A 272 -2.65 3.15 -3.90
N ASN A 273 -1.85 2.15 -4.26
CA ASN A 273 -1.24 2.05 -5.57
C ASN A 273 -1.06 0.57 -5.96
N ALA A 274 -0.88 0.28 -7.25
CA ALA A 274 -0.52 -1.03 -7.75
C ALA A 274 0.57 -0.93 -8.83
N CYS A 275 1.38 -1.99 -8.92
CA CYS A 275 2.22 -2.25 -10.06
C CYS A 275 2.01 -3.67 -10.55
N TYR A 276 2.38 -3.93 -11.80
CA TYR A 276 2.29 -5.28 -12.36
C TYR A 276 3.27 -5.50 -13.50
N MET A 277 3.55 -6.75 -13.82
CA MET A 277 4.37 -7.13 -14.97
C MET A 277 3.57 -7.06 -16.28
N GLU A 278 3.93 -6.15 -17.19
CA GLU A 278 3.32 -5.97 -18.51
C GLU A 278 4.26 -6.45 -19.62
N LYS A 279 3.69 -6.83 -20.77
CA LYS A 279 4.46 -7.14 -21.98
C LYS A 279 4.93 -5.85 -22.64
N ILE A 280 6.22 -5.73 -22.97
CA ILE A 280 6.79 -4.54 -23.61
C ILE A 280 6.03 -4.15 -24.90
N GLY A 281 5.56 -5.13 -25.67
CA GLY A 281 4.77 -4.88 -26.89
C GLY A 281 3.42 -4.16 -26.67
N ARG A 282 2.95 -4.00 -25.43
CA ARG A 282 1.78 -3.19 -25.08
C ARG A 282 2.13 -1.82 -24.49
N VAL A 283 3.41 -1.57 -24.21
CA VAL A 283 3.91 -0.35 -23.57
C VAL A 283 4.44 0.57 -24.66
N GLY A 284 3.56 1.32 -25.31
CA GLY A 284 3.98 2.23 -26.38
C GLY A 284 4.90 3.36 -25.91
N THR A 285 4.89 3.66 -24.61
CA THR A 285 5.79 4.62 -23.95
C THR A 285 7.18 4.05 -23.61
N TRP A 286 7.45 2.78 -23.90
CA TRP A 286 8.76 2.16 -23.64
C TRP A 286 9.85 2.71 -24.57
N ASP A 287 10.93 3.17 -23.98
CA ASP A 287 12.11 3.75 -24.65
C ASP A 287 13.41 2.98 -24.36
N GLY A 288 13.35 1.87 -23.62
CA GLY A 288 14.49 0.98 -23.39
C GLY A 288 14.68 -0.06 -24.49
N ASP A 289 15.55 -1.04 -24.24
CA ASP A 289 15.85 -2.10 -25.22
C ASP A 289 14.74 -3.16 -25.32
N TYR A 290 14.74 -3.91 -26.43
CA TYR A 290 13.72 -4.93 -26.75
C TYR A 290 14.26 -6.38 -26.66
N ASN A 291 15.41 -6.58 -25.98
CA ASN A 291 16.00 -7.91 -25.79
C ASN A 291 15.12 -8.78 -24.88
N GLU A 292 15.49 -10.02 -24.60
CA GLU A 292 14.79 -10.78 -23.57
C GLU A 292 15.21 -10.31 -22.15
N PRO A 293 14.30 -10.31 -21.15
CA PRO A 293 12.90 -10.71 -21.24
C PRO A 293 11.98 -9.59 -21.77
N LYS A 294 11.03 -9.89 -22.68
CA LYS A 294 10.08 -8.91 -23.29
C LYS A 294 8.95 -8.43 -22.38
N GLN A 295 9.29 -8.09 -21.14
CA GLN A 295 8.36 -7.62 -20.12
C GLN A 295 8.99 -6.52 -19.26
N VAL A 296 8.15 -5.72 -18.62
CA VAL A 296 8.57 -4.65 -17.71
C VAL A 296 7.51 -4.44 -16.64
N ILE A 297 7.94 -4.15 -15.40
CA ILE A 297 7.02 -3.76 -14.34
C ILE A 297 6.52 -2.33 -14.63
N ILE A 298 5.20 -2.17 -14.60
CA ILE A 298 4.52 -0.89 -14.73
C ILE A 298 4.04 -0.44 -13.36
N ASN A 299 4.47 0.74 -12.93
CA ASN A 299 3.87 1.45 -11.81
C ASN A 299 2.64 2.21 -12.30
N MET A 300 1.44 1.82 -11.84
CA MET A 300 0.21 2.36 -12.39
C MET A 300 -0.06 3.81 -11.96
N GLU A 301 0.34 4.17 -10.73
CA GLU A 301 -0.12 5.39 -10.04
C GLU A 301 -1.66 5.50 -10.07
N TRP A 302 -2.34 4.38 -9.79
CA TRP A 302 -3.79 4.25 -10.02
C TRP A 302 -4.65 5.12 -9.10
N GLY A 303 -4.06 5.78 -8.11
CA GLY A 303 -4.77 6.62 -7.15
C GLY A 303 -5.43 7.82 -7.83
N ALA A 304 -4.87 8.24 -8.95
CA ALA A 304 -5.37 9.31 -9.81
C ALA A 304 -6.59 8.92 -10.67
N PHE A 305 -6.98 7.65 -10.72
CA PHE A 305 -8.13 7.21 -11.51
C PHE A 305 -9.39 8.00 -11.12
N GLY A 306 -10.06 8.59 -12.12
CA GLY A 306 -11.28 9.38 -11.93
C GLY A 306 -11.07 10.88 -11.67
N ASN A 307 -9.84 11.41 -11.71
CA ASN A 307 -9.62 12.87 -11.68
C ASN A 307 -10.33 13.57 -12.87
N ASN A 308 -10.46 12.88 -14.00
CA ASN A 308 -11.21 13.28 -15.19
C ASN A 308 -12.73 13.08 -15.08
N ASN A 309 -13.27 13.01 -13.85
CA ASN A 309 -14.69 12.86 -13.53
C ASN A 309 -15.34 11.53 -13.96
N ARG A 310 -14.59 10.57 -14.48
CA ARG A 310 -15.14 9.28 -14.94
C ARG A 310 -15.74 8.44 -13.81
N LEU A 311 -15.36 8.70 -12.56
CA LEU A 311 -15.90 8.04 -11.37
C LEU A 311 -17.01 8.84 -10.66
N ASN A 312 -17.47 9.99 -11.19
CA ASN A 312 -18.46 10.81 -10.50
C ASN A 312 -19.79 10.09 -10.23
N HIS A 313 -20.16 9.13 -11.08
CA HIS A 313 -21.37 8.33 -10.91
C HIS A 313 -21.37 7.41 -9.65
N ILE A 314 -20.23 7.21 -9.00
CA ILE A 314 -20.11 6.46 -7.73
C ILE A 314 -19.66 7.33 -6.55
N ARG A 315 -19.32 8.60 -6.79
CA ARG A 315 -18.93 9.52 -5.73
C ARG A 315 -20.17 9.95 -4.97
N THR A 316 -20.04 9.97 -3.65
CA THR A 316 -21.06 10.52 -2.75
C THR A 316 -20.70 11.97 -2.40
N LYS A 317 -21.67 12.72 -1.86
CA LYS A 317 -21.42 14.06 -1.29
C LYS A 317 -20.29 14.07 -0.24
N TYR A 318 -20.06 12.94 0.45
CA TYR A 318 -18.97 12.82 1.42
C TYR A 318 -17.60 12.69 0.73
N ASP A 319 -17.53 11.99 -0.40
CA ASP A 319 -16.29 11.89 -1.20
C ASP A 319 -15.94 13.23 -1.84
N GLU A 320 -16.95 14.01 -2.23
CA GLU A 320 -16.80 15.37 -2.73
C GLU A 320 -16.25 16.31 -1.65
N GLU A 321 -16.82 16.27 -0.43
CA GLU A 321 -16.33 17.08 0.69
C GLU A 321 -14.89 16.71 1.11
N VAL A 322 -14.57 15.41 1.17
CA VAL A 322 -13.19 14.96 1.42
C VAL A 322 -12.22 15.49 0.37
N ASP A 323 -12.61 15.46 -0.91
CA ASP A 323 -11.79 15.92 -2.01
C ASP A 323 -11.60 17.45 -1.99
N LEU A 324 -12.69 18.22 -1.90
CA LEU A 324 -12.69 19.68 -1.89
C LEU A 324 -11.86 20.24 -0.74
N SER A 325 -11.93 19.61 0.42
CA SER A 325 -11.19 20.05 1.59
C SER A 325 -9.72 19.61 1.56
N SER A 326 -9.34 18.60 0.76
CA SER A 326 -7.99 18.00 0.77
C SER A 326 -6.87 18.97 0.37
N VAL A 327 -5.61 18.58 0.61
CA VAL A 327 -4.44 19.34 0.15
C VAL A 327 -4.30 19.38 -1.38
N ASN A 328 -5.03 18.52 -2.08
CA ASN A 328 -4.97 18.36 -3.53
C ASN A 328 -6.38 18.12 -4.12
N PRO A 329 -7.28 19.13 -4.11
CA PRO A 329 -8.63 18.99 -4.66
C PRO A 329 -8.62 18.59 -6.14
N GLY A 330 -9.53 17.69 -6.52
CA GLY A 330 -9.64 17.16 -7.88
C GLY A 330 -8.52 16.19 -8.28
N LYS A 331 -7.69 15.77 -7.32
CA LYS A 331 -6.60 14.81 -7.53
C LYS A 331 -6.76 13.60 -6.60
N GLN A 332 -6.17 12.48 -6.99
CA GLN A 332 -6.17 11.24 -6.20
C GLN A 332 -7.59 10.75 -5.87
N ILE A 333 -8.55 10.92 -6.80
CA ILE A 333 -9.97 10.61 -6.56
C ILE A 333 -10.18 9.15 -6.15
N PHE A 334 -9.55 8.20 -6.85
CA PHE A 334 -9.67 6.78 -6.51
C PHE A 334 -9.04 6.44 -5.16
N GLU A 335 -7.87 7.03 -4.86
CA GLU A 335 -7.21 6.86 -3.57
C GLU A 335 -8.06 7.37 -2.40
N LYS A 336 -8.70 8.53 -2.56
CA LYS A 336 -9.60 9.14 -1.56
C LYS A 336 -10.81 8.28 -1.21
N MET A 337 -11.28 7.45 -2.13
CA MET A 337 -12.40 6.53 -1.88
C MET A 337 -12.00 5.21 -1.21
N ILE A 338 -10.69 4.92 -1.07
CA ILE A 338 -10.19 3.60 -0.64
C ILE A 338 -9.29 3.69 0.59
N SER A 339 -8.31 4.60 0.59
CA SER A 339 -7.15 4.47 1.46
C SER A 339 -7.42 4.82 2.93
N GLY A 340 -6.50 4.41 3.80
CA GLY A 340 -6.56 4.66 5.23
C GLY A 340 -6.36 6.12 5.63
N MET A 341 -5.96 7.02 4.72
CA MET A 341 -5.90 8.45 5.02
C MET A 341 -7.30 9.08 5.04
N TYR A 342 -8.23 8.56 4.22
CA TYR A 342 -9.52 9.22 3.95
C TYR A 342 -10.73 8.44 4.47
N MET A 343 -10.61 7.12 4.64
CA MET A 343 -11.72 6.26 5.08
C MET A 343 -12.38 6.74 6.38
N GLY A 344 -11.59 7.12 7.39
CA GLY A 344 -12.13 7.61 8.64
C GLY A 344 -12.86 8.96 8.51
N GLU A 345 -12.39 9.84 7.62
CA GLU A 345 -13.03 11.13 7.35
C GLU A 345 -14.39 10.96 6.65
N ILE A 346 -14.51 10.02 5.72
CA ILE A 346 -15.80 9.66 5.10
C ILE A 346 -16.79 9.22 6.18
N VAL A 347 -16.36 8.37 7.13
CA VAL A 347 -17.19 7.93 8.25
C VAL A 347 -17.61 9.12 9.12
N ARG A 348 -16.67 10.03 9.45
CA ARG A 348 -16.95 11.24 10.24
C ARG A 348 -18.03 12.11 9.61
N LEU A 349 -17.93 12.35 8.30
CA LEU A 349 -18.89 13.18 7.56
C LEU A 349 -20.28 12.54 7.51
N ILE A 350 -20.37 11.22 7.36
CA ILE A 350 -21.66 10.50 7.43
C ILE A 350 -22.26 10.62 8.83
N ILE A 351 -21.44 10.45 9.88
CA ILE A 351 -21.91 10.62 11.27
C ILE A 351 -22.47 12.03 11.48
N LEU A 352 -21.74 13.07 11.04
CA LEU A 352 -22.20 14.46 11.18
C LEU A 352 -23.49 14.75 10.42
N ASP A 353 -23.63 14.20 9.21
CA ASP A 353 -24.84 14.35 8.40
C ASP A 353 -26.06 13.68 9.05
N LEU A 354 -25.89 12.49 9.62
CA LEU A 354 -26.95 11.80 10.36
C LEU A 354 -27.29 12.51 11.69
N MET A 355 -26.29 13.09 12.37
CA MET A 355 -26.54 13.94 13.54
C MET A 355 -27.32 15.20 13.17
N GLN A 356 -27.01 15.83 12.05
CA GLN A 356 -27.72 17.03 11.58
C GLN A 356 -29.18 16.75 11.22
N GLN A 357 -29.49 15.51 10.83
CA GLN A 357 -30.84 15.04 10.53
C GLN A 357 -31.57 14.48 11.75
N ASP A 358 -31.02 14.60 12.97
CA ASP A 358 -31.54 14.01 14.20
C ASP A 358 -31.74 12.48 14.11
N LEU A 359 -30.88 11.80 13.34
CA LEU A 359 -30.88 10.35 13.15
C LEU A 359 -29.81 9.64 13.97
N LEU A 360 -28.85 10.36 14.56
CA LEU A 360 -27.76 9.78 15.36
C LEU A 360 -27.38 10.74 16.49
N PHE A 361 -27.14 10.22 17.70
CA PHE A 361 -26.77 11.01 18.88
C PHE A 361 -27.75 12.16 19.20
N ILE A 362 -29.06 11.88 19.13
CA ILE A 362 -30.13 12.87 19.35
C ILE A 362 -29.94 13.59 20.69
N GLY A 363 -29.98 14.92 20.68
CA GLY A 363 -29.84 15.76 21.87
C GLY A 363 -28.40 16.00 22.36
N GLN A 364 -27.37 15.41 21.72
CA GLN A 364 -25.98 15.63 22.11
C GLN A 364 -25.38 16.92 21.55
N ARG A 365 -26.01 17.51 20.54
CA ARG A 365 -25.53 18.73 19.89
C ARG A 365 -25.71 19.98 20.77
N ASP A 366 -26.77 20.01 21.57
CA ASP A 366 -27.22 21.21 22.31
C ASP A 366 -26.89 21.16 23.81
N GLY A 367 -26.56 19.99 24.36
CA GLY A 367 -26.38 19.81 25.81
C GLY A 367 -25.06 20.35 26.37
N TYR A 368 -23.92 19.90 25.82
CA TYR A 368 -22.57 20.24 26.32
C TYR A 368 -21.55 20.22 25.16
N GLY A 369 -21.63 21.22 24.28
CA GLY A 369 -20.81 21.36 23.07
C GLY A 369 -19.34 21.67 23.37
N ASP A 370 -18.55 20.65 23.68
CA ASP A 370 -17.12 20.73 23.44
C ASP A 370 -16.83 20.44 21.97
N TYR A 371 -16.85 21.50 21.14
CA TYR A 371 -16.51 21.42 19.73
C TYR A 371 -15.02 21.12 19.48
N SER A 372 -14.20 20.97 20.54
CA SER A 372 -12.79 20.56 20.42
C SER A 372 -12.60 19.04 20.29
N THR A 373 -13.67 18.25 20.31
CA THR A 373 -13.57 16.78 20.22
C THR A 373 -13.14 16.30 18.82
N PRO A 374 -12.57 15.08 18.72
CA PRO A 374 -12.17 14.51 17.43
C PRO A 374 -13.31 14.38 16.40
N LEU A 375 -14.57 14.28 16.83
CA LEU A 375 -15.71 14.19 15.90
C LEU A 375 -15.94 15.49 15.10
N PHE A 376 -15.81 16.64 15.75
CA PHE A 376 -15.99 17.96 15.11
C PHE A 376 -14.71 18.50 14.49
N THR A 377 -13.57 17.86 14.76
CA THR A 377 -12.29 18.16 14.13
C THR A 377 -12.12 17.36 12.84
N ARG A 378 -11.85 18.05 11.73
CA ARG A 378 -11.52 17.40 10.45
C ARG A 378 -10.33 16.45 10.60
N GLY A 379 -10.44 15.24 10.07
CA GLY A 379 -9.43 14.19 10.22
C GLY A 379 -9.32 13.60 11.63
N GLY A 380 -10.19 14.02 12.56
CA GLY A 380 -10.19 13.52 13.94
C GLY A 380 -10.76 12.11 14.10
N PHE A 381 -11.50 11.60 13.11
CA PHE A 381 -11.92 10.20 13.07
C PHE A 381 -10.92 9.37 12.25
N TYR A 382 -9.97 8.75 12.93
CA TYR A 382 -8.93 7.95 12.29
C TYR A 382 -9.43 6.60 11.77
N THR A 383 -8.83 6.06 10.70
CA THR A 383 -9.15 4.70 10.21
C THR A 383 -8.95 3.60 11.25
N LYS A 384 -8.09 3.79 12.26
CA LYS A 384 -7.99 2.84 13.39
C LYS A 384 -9.33 2.68 14.11
N PHE A 385 -10.14 3.73 14.21
CA PHE A 385 -11.47 3.68 14.83
C PHE A 385 -12.43 2.85 13.97
N VAL A 386 -12.39 3.00 12.64
CA VAL A 386 -13.17 2.15 11.72
C VAL A 386 -12.82 0.68 11.92
N SER A 387 -11.52 0.35 11.94
CA SER A 387 -11.04 -1.01 12.19
C SER A 387 -11.51 -1.55 13.54
N THR A 388 -11.35 -0.77 14.62
CA THR A 388 -11.75 -1.14 15.99
C THR A 388 -13.26 -1.39 16.10
N VAL A 389 -14.09 -0.51 15.54
CA VAL A 389 -15.56 -0.65 15.52
C VAL A 389 -15.98 -1.96 14.82
N GLU A 390 -15.30 -2.33 13.74
CA GLU A 390 -15.60 -3.56 13.00
C GLU A 390 -15.09 -4.86 13.64
N THR A 391 -14.29 -4.78 14.71
CA THR A 391 -13.92 -5.95 15.53
C THR A 391 -15.03 -6.39 16.48
N ASP A 392 -16.00 -5.53 16.78
CA ASP A 392 -17.11 -5.92 17.66
C ASP A 392 -17.95 -7.06 17.04
N GLU A 393 -18.04 -8.15 17.79
CA GLU A 393 -18.92 -9.28 17.51
C GLU A 393 -20.06 -9.31 18.53
N GLY A 394 -21.29 -9.59 18.08
CA GLY A 394 -22.47 -9.59 18.94
C GLY A 394 -23.09 -8.20 19.16
N ILE A 395 -23.86 -8.07 20.25
CA ILE A 395 -24.72 -6.90 20.53
C ILE A 395 -24.17 -5.96 21.63
N ALA A 396 -23.02 -6.28 22.22
CA ALA A 396 -22.46 -5.51 23.33
C ALA A 396 -21.78 -4.20 22.86
N PHE A 397 -21.29 -4.18 21.61
CA PHE A 397 -20.62 -3.03 20.99
C PHE A 397 -19.55 -2.36 21.87
N ALA A 398 -18.77 -3.15 22.61
CA ALA A 398 -17.85 -2.64 23.62
C ALA A 398 -16.75 -1.74 23.01
N ASN A 399 -16.17 -2.15 21.88
CA ASN A 399 -15.16 -1.35 21.21
C ASN A 399 -15.76 -0.10 20.57
N THR A 400 -16.96 -0.22 19.99
CA THR A 400 -17.69 0.90 19.41
C THR A 400 -18.01 1.95 20.47
N ARG A 401 -18.55 1.54 21.62
CA ARG A 401 -18.81 2.44 22.75
C ARG A 401 -17.55 3.19 23.18
N ARG A 402 -16.43 2.47 23.34
CA ARG A 402 -15.14 3.09 23.69
C ARG A 402 -14.68 4.11 22.64
N VAL A 403 -14.76 3.75 21.35
CA VAL A 403 -14.41 4.67 20.26
C VAL A 403 -15.30 5.91 20.28
N LEU A 404 -16.61 5.74 20.53
CA LEU A 404 -17.56 6.84 20.61
C LEU A 404 -17.23 7.77 21.79
N GLU A 405 -16.86 7.23 22.94
CA GLU A 405 -16.38 8.00 24.09
C GLU A 405 -15.07 8.74 23.77
N ASP A 406 -14.11 8.08 23.11
CA ASP A 406 -12.82 8.66 22.70
C ASP A 406 -12.98 9.84 21.72
N ILE A 407 -14.03 9.84 20.88
CA ILE A 407 -14.32 10.94 19.95
C ILE A 407 -15.27 11.99 20.54
N GLY A 408 -15.65 11.86 21.81
CA GLY A 408 -16.40 12.87 22.56
C GLY A 408 -17.92 12.65 22.69
N ILE A 409 -18.44 11.49 22.29
CA ILE A 409 -19.85 11.13 22.52
C ILE A 409 -20.04 10.60 23.93
N ARG A 410 -20.95 11.21 24.70
CA ARG A 410 -21.21 10.79 26.09
C ARG A 410 -22.35 9.78 26.14
N ASN A 411 -22.23 8.69 26.88
CA ASN A 411 -23.32 7.71 27.06
C ASN A 411 -23.97 7.22 25.74
N PRO A 412 -23.21 6.74 24.75
CA PRO A 412 -23.79 6.28 23.49
C PRO A 412 -24.77 5.11 23.72
N THR A 413 -25.91 5.15 23.04
CA THR A 413 -26.91 4.08 23.13
C THR A 413 -26.48 2.84 22.35
N PHE A 414 -27.14 1.71 22.56
CA PHE A 414 -26.92 0.52 21.74
C PHE A 414 -27.24 0.77 20.26
N ASP A 415 -28.28 1.54 19.99
CA ASP A 415 -28.67 1.91 18.63
C ASP A 415 -27.61 2.78 17.96
N ASP A 416 -27.08 3.78 18.68
CA ASP A 416 -26.01 4.62 18.13
C ASP A 416 -24.78 3.78 17.77
N CYS A 417 -24.41 2.84 18.65
CA CYS A 417 -23.32 1.92 18.38
C CYS A 417 -23.60 1.04 17.15
N ALA A 418 -24.83 0.51 17.03
CA ALA A 418 -25.23 -0.31 15.89
C ALA A 418 -25.17 0.46 14.57
N ILE A 419 -25.64 1.71 14.56
CA ILE A 419 -25.62 2.60 13.39
C ILE A 419 -24.18 2.93 13.01
N VAL A 420 -23.33 3.34 13.95
CA VAL A 420 -21.92 3.65 13.69
C VAL A 420 -21.18 2.42 13.14
N GLN A 421 -21.44 1.24 13.71
CA GLN A 421 -20.89 0.00 13.18
C GLN A 421 -21.39 -0.28 11.76
N HIS A 422 -22.65 0.03 11.46
CA HIS A 422 -23.21 -0.14 10.13
C HIS A 422 -22.59 0.83 9.10
N ILE A 423 -22.35 2.09 9.48
CA ILE A 423 -21.64 3.08 8.66
C ILE A 423 -20.23 2.58 8.33
N CYS A 424 -19.44 2.22 9.35
CA CYS A 424 -18.07 1.71 9.18
C CYS A 424 -18.03 0.52 8.20
N LYS A 425 -18.92 -0.47 8.40
CA LYS A 425 -19.02 -1.65 7.51
C LYS A 425 -19.34 -1.28 6.06
N ASN A 426 -20.21 -0.30 5.80
CA ASN A 426 -20.55 0.09 4.43
C ASN A 426 -19.37 0.81 3.76
N VAL A 427 -18.72 1.75 4.46
CA VAL A 427 -17.56 2.49 3.93
C VAL A 427 -16.38 1.56 3.64
N SER A 428 -15.99 0.72 4.60
CA SER A 428 -14.85 -0.19 4.41
C SER A 428 -15.13 -1.28 3.37
N LYS A 429 -16.38 -1.78 3.28
CA LYS A 429 -16.79 -2.74 2.25
C LYS A 429 -16.79 -2.11 0.87
N ARG A 430 -17.23 -0.86 0.72
CA ARG A 430 -17.12 -0.11 -0.55
C ARG A 430 -15.67 0.00 -1.00
N ALA A 431 -14.79 0.47 -0.11
CA ALA A 431 -13.36 0.60 -0.38
C ALA A 431 -12.71 -0.74 -0.79
N ALA A 432 -13.01 -1.83 -0.06
CA ALA A 432 -12.51 -3.16 -0.38
C ALA A 432 -13.03 -3.71 -1.71
N ARG A 433 -14.29 -3.41 -2.08
CA ARG A 433 -14.86 -3.80 -3.38
C ARG A 433 -14.24 -3.02 -4.53
N LEU A 434 -14.01 -1.72 -4.38
CA LEU A 434 -13.30 -0.91 -5.39
C LEU A 434 -11.88 -1.43 -5.62
N ALA A 435 -11.10 -1.62 -4.54
CA ALA A 435 -9.75 -2.17 -4.64
C ALA A 435 -9.75 -3.58 -5.27
N GLY A 436 -10.71 -4.44 -4.91
CA GLY A 436 -10.83 -5.79 -5.43
C GLY A 436 -11.20 -5.83 -6.92
N ALA A 437 -12.16 -5.01 -7.35
CA ALA A 437 -12.54 -4.93 -8.75
C ALA A 437 -11.40 -4.38 -9.62
N SER A 438 -10.72 -3.32 -9.17
CA SER A 438 -9.55 -2.77 -9.89
C SER A 438 -8.38 -3.73 -9.93
N LEU A 439 -8.10 -4.48 -8.86
CA LEU A 439 -7.09 -5.54 -8.88
C LEU A 439 -7.48 -6.67 -9.85
N ALA A 440 -8.77 -7.00 -9.96
CA ALA A 440 -9.25 -8.00 -10.91
C ALA A 440 -9.00 -7.61 -12.37
N VAL A 441 -9.03 -6.32 -12.72
CA VAL A 441 -8.63 -5.81 -14.04
C VAL A 441 -7.20 -6.25 -14.36
N ILE A 442 -6.26 -5.99 -13.45
CA ILE A 442 -4.85 -6.34 -13.61
C ILE A 442 -4.65 -7.86 -13.73
N VAL A 443 -5.30 -8.63 -12.85
CA VAL A 443 -5.26 -10.11 -12.88
C VAL A 443 -5.76 -10.66 -14.23
N ASN A 444 -6.90 -10.15 -14.70
CA ASN A 444 -7.48 -10.54 -15.99
C ASN A 444 -6.61 -10.10 -17.18
N ARG A 445 -5.95 -8.93 -17.09
CA ARG A 445 -5.07 -8.39 -18.13
C ARG A 445 -3.78 -9.19 -18.30
N ILE A 446 -3.18 -9.63 -17.19
CA ILE A 446 -2.01 -10.52 -17.20
C ILE A 446 -2.38 -11.89 -17.79
N ASN A 447 -3.56 -12.40 -17.46
CA ASN A 447 -4.13 -13.65 -17.98
C ASN A 447 -3.20 -14.87 -17.84
N LYS A 448 -2.55 -15.02 -16.68
CA LYS A 448 -1.77 -16.21 -16.31
C LYS A 448 -2.62 -17.19 -15.49
N PRO A 449 -2.45 -18.52 -15.62
CA PRO A 449 -3.26 -19.50 -14.88
C PRO A 449 -3.15 -19.38 -13.35
N ASN A 450 -1.96 -19.03 -12.85
CA ASN A 450 -1.70 -18.80 -11.43
C ASN A 450 -1.04 -17.43 -11.27
N ILE A 451 -1.59 -16.59 -10.40
CA ILE A 451 -1.06 -15.26 -10.11
C ILE A 451 -0.98 -15.06 -8.60
N THR A 452 0.19 -14.67 -8.12
CA THR A 452 0.36 -14.17 -6.75
C THR A 452 0.42 -12.64 -6.77
N VAL A 453 -0.28 -12.05 -5.81
CA VAL A 453 -0.26 -10.61 -5.54
C VAL A 453 0.47 -10.39 -4.22
N GLY A 454 1.61 -9.71 -4.26
CA GLY A 454 2.26 -9.21 -3.07
C GLY A 454 1.50 -7.98 -2.57
N VAL A 455 1.02 -8.01 -1.32
CA VAL A 455 0.24 -6.92 -0.73
C VAL A 455 0.97 -6.39 0.49
N ASP A 456 1.08 -5.07 0.62
CA ASP A 456 1.53 -4.39 1.83
C ASP A 456 0.63 -3.18 2.16
N GLY A 457 0.80 -2.62 3.36
CA GLY A 457 0.07 -1.46 3.84
C GLY A 457 -0.82 -1.73 5.05
N SER A 458 -0.95 -0.71 5.89
CA SER A 458 -1.62 -0.77 7.19
C SER A 458 -3.11 -1.11 7.09
N LEU A 459 -3.81 -0.61 6.05
CA LEU A 459 -5.24 -0.87 5.87
C LEU A 459 -5.48 -2.36 5.59
N TYR A 460 -4.69 -2.97 4.72
CA TYR A 460 -4.81 -4.40 4.44
C TYR A 460 -4.36 -5.28 5.62
N ARG A 461 -3.31 -4.88 6.34
CA ARG A 461 -2.74 -5.65 7.46
C ARG A 461 -3.62 -5.65 8.70
N TYR A 462 -4.21 -4.50 9.05
CA TYR A 462 -4.85 -4.31 10.37
C TYR A 462 -6.38 -4.22 10.32
N HIS A 463 -6.99 -3.93 9.17
CA HIS A 463 -8.45 -3.85 9.11
C HIS A 463 -9.07 -5.25 9.11
N PRO A 464 -9.99 -5.57 10.05
CA PRO A 464 -10.42 -6.95 10.33
C PRO A 464 -11.14 -7.64 9.16
N ARG A 465 -11.73 -6.86 8.24
CA ARG A 465 -12.60 -7.37 7.17
C ARG A 465 -12.17 -7.00 5.76
N PHE A 466 -11.15 -6.15 5.60
CA PHE A 466 -10.83 -5.57 4.29
C PHE A 466 -10.37 -6.64 3.31
N LYS A 467 -9.39 -7.45 3.70
CA LYS A 467 -8.90 -8.62 2.93
C LYS A 467 -10.05 -9.53 2.48
N ARG A 468 -10.90 -9.96 3.43
CA ARG A 468 -12.01 -10.87 3.15
C ARG A 468 -13.01 -10.29 2.15
N ASN A 469 -13.36 -9.01 2.29
CA ASN A 469 -14.30 -8.34 1.39
C ASN A 469 -13.71 -8.17 -0.02
N MET A 470 -12.42 -7.82 -0.09
CA MET A 470 -11.68 -7.71 -1.35
C MET A 470 -11.59 -9.06 -2.09
N GLU A 471 -11.20 -10.13 -1.40
CA GLU A 471 -11.14 -11.48 -1.98
C GLU A 471 -12.51 -11.97 -2.44
N LYS A 472 -13.57 -11.70 -1.67
CA LYS A 472 -14.95 -12.03 -2.09
C LYS A 472 -15.34 -11.32 -3.37
N CYS A 473 -15.02 -10.02 -3.48
CA CYS A 473 -15.26 -9.23 -4.67
C CYS A 473 -14.48 -9.81 -5.87
N MET A 474 -13.18 -10.04 -5.73
CA MET A 474 -12.36 -10.59 -6.81
C MET A 474 -12.88 -11.94 -7.32
N LYS A 475 -13.36 -12.82 -6.43
CA LYS A 475 -13.93 -14.12 -6.82
C LYS A 475 -15.16 -14.01 -7.73
N THR A 476 -15.89 -12.89 -7.74
CA THR A 476 -17.06 -12.70 -8.61
C THR A 476 -16.72 -12.11 -9.98
N VAL A 477 -15.58 -11.41 -10.11
CA VAL A 477 -15.23 -10.65 -11.32
C VAL A 477 -13.95 -11.13 -12.04
N VAL A 478 -13.07 -11.89 -11.38
CA VAL A 478 -11.90 -12.51 -12.03
C VAL A 478 -12.34 -13.65 -12.94
N ASN A 479 -11.66 -13.81 -14.09
CA ASN A 479 -11.93 -14.89 -15.02
C ASN A 479 -11.74 -16.27 -14.36
N LYS A 480 -12.68 -17.20 -14.57
CA LYS A 480 -12.75 -18.49 -13.87
C LYS A 480 -11.53 -19.41 -14.08
N ASN A 481 -10.77 -19.20 -15.16
CA ASN A 481 -9.55 -19.95 -15.49
C ASN A 481 -8.30 -19.44 -14.75
N ILE A 482 -8.38 -18.31 -14.04
CA ILE A 482 -7.26 -17.71 -13.32
C ILE A 482 -7.41 -18.01 -11.83
N LYS A 483 -6.40 -18.68 -11.26
CA LYS A 483 -6.25 -18.81 -9.81
C LYS A 483 -5.39 -17.68 -9.30
N PHE A 484 -5.88 -16.94 -8.31
CA PHE A 484 -5.12 -15.86 -7.68
C PHE A 484 -4.94 -16.10 -6.19
N LYS A 485 -3.83 -15.59 -5.64
CA LYS A 485 -3.52 -15.61 -4.22
C LYS A 485 -3.00 -14.24 -3.78
N LEU A 486 -3.50 -13.76 -2.65
CA LEU A 486 -3.00 -12.54 -2.01
C LEU A 486 -2.04 -12.92 -0.88
N THR A 487 -0.79 -12.50 -0.99
CA THR A 487 0.27 -12.79 -0.02
C THR A 487 0.70 -11.49 0.65
N LEU A 488 0.68 -11.45 1.98
CA LEU A 488 1.21 -10.31 2.72
C LEU A 488 2.73 -10.28 2.57
N SER A 489 3.26 -9.14 2.15
CA SER A 489 4.71 -8.92 2.09
C SER A 489 5.19 -8.34 3.41
N ASP A 490 6.19 -8.97 4.03
CA ASP A 490 6.85 -8.45 5.23
C ASP A 490 8.09 -7.65 4.82
N ASP A 491 8.03 -6.33 5.00
CA ASP A 491 9.00 -5.34 4.52
C ASP A 491 9.15 -5.34 3.00
N GLY A 492 8.02 -5.19 2.28
CA GLY A 492 7.99 -5.23 0.82
C GLY A 492 8.89 -4.16 0.17
N SER A 493 8.72 -2.91 0.59
CA SER A 493 9.48 -1.76 0.08
C SER A 493 10.99 -1.92 0.25
N GLY A 494 11.47 -2.14 1.47
CA GLY A 494 12.90 -2.21 1.78
C GLY A 494 13.61 -3.41 1.17
N LYS A 495 13.06 -4.63 1.32
CA LYS A 495 13.65 -5.84 0.73
C LYS A 495 13.59 -5.82 -0.78
N GLY A 496 12.48 -5.34 -1.35
CA GLY A 496 12.31 -5.23 -2.79
C GLY A 496 13.31 -4.27 -3.43
N ALA A 497 13.54 -3.11 -2.82
CA ALA A 497 14.56 -2.17 -3.33
C ALA A 497 15.98 -2.74 -3.24
N ALA A 498 16.30 -3.44 -2.16
CA ALA A 498 17.55 -4.18 -2.04
C ALA A 498 17.74 -5.23 -3.16
N LEU A 499 16.71 -6.04 -3.43
CA LEU A 499 16.73 -7.04 -4.50
C LEU A 499 16.97 -6.40 -5.87
N ILE A 500 16.21 -5.34 -6.20
CA ILE A 500 16.35 -4.62 -7.47
C ILE A 500 17.75 -4.03 -7.59
N ALA A 501 18.28 -3.40 -6.53
CA ALA A 501 19.61 -2.82 -6.53
C ALA A 501 20.71 -3.85 -6.72
N ILE A 502 20.59 -5.06 -6.15
CA ILE A 502 21.54 -6.15 -6.39
C ILE A 502 21.49 -6.63 -7.83
N VAL A 503 20.28 -6.81 -8.39
CA VAL A 503 20.12 -7.19 -9.79
C VAL A 503 20.72 -6.12 -10.71
N ALA A 504 20.43 -4.84 -10.46
CA ALA A 504 20.96 -3.70 -11.19
C ALA A 504 22.50 -3.66 -11.17
N ASP A 505 23.09 -3.79 -9.99
CA ASP A 505 24.54 -3.75 -9.79
C ASP A 505 25.25 -4.92 -10.47
N ARG A 506 24.64 -6.12 -10.48
CA ARG A 506 25.16 -7.28 -11.22
C ARG A 506 25.17 -7.03 -12.72
N PHE A 507 24.07 -6.51 -13.28
CA PHE A 507 23.98 -6.20 -14.71
C PHE A 507 25.02 -5.14 -15.13
N GLN A 508 25.17 -4.06 -14.35
CA GLN A 508 26.20 -3.04 -14.61
C GLN A 508 27.61 -3.63 -14.59
N LYS A 509 27.93 -4.48 -13.60
CA LYS A 509 29.24 -5.14 -13.53
C LYS A 509 29.49 -6.10 -14.68
N GLN A 510 28.46 -6.80 -15.16
CA GLN A 510 28.58 -7.68 -16.32
C GLN A 510 28.82 -6.88 -17.60
N GLN A 511 28.07 -5.80 -17.83
CA GLN A 511 28.28 -4.91 -18.98
C GLN A 511 29.67 -4.26 -18.98
N LEU A 512 30.15 -3.80 -17.82
CA LEU A 512 31.51 -3.28 -17.69
C LEU A 512 32.54 -4.35 -18.04
N ARG A 513 32.38 -5.59 -17.53
CA ARG A 513 33.30 -6.70 -17.85
C ARG A 513 33.28 -7.03 -19.34
N SER A 514 32.11 -7.09 -19.99
CA SER A 514 32.05 -7.33 -21.42
C SER A 514 32.69 -6.21 -22.23
N SER A 515 32.54 -4.93 -21.82
CA SER A 515 33.22 -3.83 -22.51
C SER A 515 34.74 -3.83 -22.32
N PHE A 516 35.23 -4.28 -21.15
CA PHE A 516 36.67 -4.46 -20.94
C PHE A 516 37.21 -5.61 -21.80
N ASP A 517 36.51 -6.74 -21.83
CA ASP A 517 36.87 -7.89 -22.66
C ASP A 517 36.86 -7.53 -24.17
N GLU A 518 35.88 -6.74 -24.64
CA GLU A 518 35.83 -6.27 -26.03
C GLU A 518 36.98 -5.32 -26.38
N ASN A 519 37.32 -4.38 -25.49
CA ASN A 519 38.45 -3.45 -25.71
C ASN A 519 39.80 -4.18 -25.68
N GLU A 520 39.98 -5.17 -24.79
CA GLU A 520 41.19 -6.02 -24.79
C GLU A 520 41.30 -6.83 -26.09
N ASP A 521 40.20 -7.41 -26.58
CA ASP A 521 40.17 -8.14 -27.85
C ASP A 521 40.44 -7.20 -29.05
N GLU A 522 40.00 -5.94 -29.01
CA GLU A 522 40.26 -4.93 -30.04
C GLU A 522 41.73 -4.47 -30.05
N GLU A 523 42.32 -4.19 -28.88
CA GLU A 523 43.75 -3.88 -28.75
C GLU A 523 44.64 -5.03 -29.24
N ILE A 524 44.26 -6.28 -28.93
CA ILE A 524 44.97 -7.47 -29.40
C ILE A 524 44.87 -7.58 -30.93
N ARG A 525 43.68 -7.36 -31.52
CA ARG A 525 43.49 -7.38 -32.98
C ARG A 525 44.29 -6.30 -33.69
N GLU A 526 44.31 -5.08 -33.17
CA GLU A 526 45.14 -3.99 -33.72
C GLU A 526 46.63 -4.32 -33.66
N GLN A 527 47.10 -4.95 -32.57
CA GLN A 527 48.50 -5.38 -32.47
C GLN A 527 48.83 -6.47 -33.48
N PHE A 528 47.97 -7.49 -33.65
CA PHE A 528 48.17 -8.52 -34.69
C PHE A 528 48.18 -7.94 -36.11
N GLN A 529 47.36 -6.93 -36.38
CA GLN A 529 47.34 -6.26 -37.68
C GLN A 529 48.63 -5.47 -37.93
N LYS A 530 49.17 -4.79 -36.90
CA LYS A 530 50.48 -4.11 -36.98
C LYS A 530 51.63 -5.10 -37.15
N THR A 531 51.61 -6.25 -36.50
CA THR A 531 52.64 -7.31 -36.68
C THR A 531 52.57 -7.96 -38.07
N ALA A 532 51.39 -8.00 -38.70
CA ALA A 532 51.23 -8.48 -40.08
C ALA A 532 51.79 -7.50 -41.12
N GLU A 533 51.83 -6.20 -40.80
CA GLU A 533 52.35 -5.14 -41.68
C GLU A 533 53.85 -4.89 -41.49
N ASP A 534 54.41 -5.17 -40.30
CA ASP A 534 55.85 -5.06 -40.02
C ASP A 534 56.36 -6.30 -39.22
N PRO A 535 57.10 -7.23 -39.86
CA PRO A 535 57.60 -8.44 -39.23
C PRO A 535 58.68 -8.22 -38.15
N THR A 536 59.12 -6.98 -37.91
CA THR A 536 60.03 -6.65 -36.81
C THR A 536 59.32 -6.43 -35.47
N ILE A 537 57.98 -6.32 -35.47
CA ILE A 537 57.17 -6.16 -34.26
C ILE A 537 56.96 -7.55 -33.60
N PRO A 538 57.24 -7.71 -32.29
CA PRO A 538 57.03 -8.98 -31.59
C PRO A 538 55.55 -9.41 -31.55
N ILE A 539 55.28 -10.71 -31.75
CA ILE A 539 53.94 -11.28 -31.61
C ILE A 539 53.49 -11.17 -30.14
N PRO A 540 52.27 -10.68 -29.84
CA PRO A 540 51.78 -10.60 -28.47
C PRO A 540 51.71 -11.98 -27.82
N GLN A 541 52.28 -12.14 -26.62
CA GLN A 541 52.13 -13.37 -25.84
C GLN A 541 50.72 -13.40 -25.24
N ALA A 542 49.87 -14.31 -25.72
CA ALA A 542 48.56 -14.55 -25.15
C ALA A 542 48.69 -14.95 -23.68
N THR A 543 48.08 -14.19 -22.76
CA THR A 543 47.95 -14.61 -21.37
C THR A 543 46.93 -15.76 -21.27
N THR A 544 47.04 -16.57 -20.22
CA THR A 544 46.26 -17.81 -20.01
C THR A 544 44.74 -17.63 -20.01
N SER A 545 44.23 -16.39 -20.00
CA SER A 545 42.81 -16.04 -20.18
C SER A 545 42.31 -16.33 -21.61
N THR A 546 43.15 -16.13 -22.63
CA THR A 546 42.76 -16.15 -24.04
C THR A 546 42.65 -17.58 -24.62
N LEU A 547 43.42 -18.53 -24.10
CA LEU A 547 43.46 -19.93 -24.59
C LEU A 547 42.24 -20.78 -24.17
N LEU A 548 41.40 -20.30 -23.25
CA LEU A 548 40.17 -20.99 -22.83
C LEU A 548 38.93 -20.58 -23.66
N ARG A 549 39.03 -19.58 -24.53
CA ARG A 549 37.87 -18.97 -25.23
C ARG A 549 37.67 -19.42 -26.68
N THR A 550 38.52 -20.27 -27.24
CA THR A 550 38.45 -20.73 -28.64
C THR A 550 37.89 -22.15 -28.82
N LEU A 551 37.11 -22.67 -27.87
CA LEU A 551 36.31 -23.90 -28.08
C LEU A 551 34.85 -23.53 -28.41
N PRO A 552 34.24 -24.17 -29.44
CA PRO A 552 32.90 -23.80 -29.89
C PRO A 552 31.84 -24.06 -28.82
N SER A 553 30.91 -23.12 -28.74
CA SER A 553 29.72 -23.10 -27.90
C SER A 553 28.77 -24.26 -28.21
N THR A 554 28.97 -25.40 -27.55
CA THR A 554 27.91 -26.38 -27.29
C THR A 554 28.04 -26.93 -25.88
N CYS A 555 27.31 -26.36 -24.93
CA CYS A 555 26.64 -27.11 -23.85
C CYS A 555 25.78 -26.16 -23.01
N CYS A 556 24.47 -26.32 -23.14
CA CYS A 556 23.47 -25.85 -22.18
C CYS A 556 23.60 -26.62 -20.85
N PHE A 557 23.40 -25.94 -19.74
CA PHE A 557 22.73 -26.48 -18.55
C PHE A 557 21.90 -25.37 -17.88
#